data_AF-A0A7X4EFQ7-F1
#
_entry.id   AF-A0A7X4EFQ7-F1
#
_cell.length_a   1.000
_cell.length_b   1.000
_cell.length_c   1.000
_cell.angle_alpha   90.00
_cell.angle_beta   90.00
_cell.angle_gamma   90.00
#
_symmetry.space_group_name_H-M   'P 1'
#
loop_
_entity.id
_entity.type
_entity.pdbx_description
1 polymer ?
#
loop_
_entity_poly.entity_id
_entity_poly.type
_entity_poly.pdbx_seq_one_letter_code
_entity_poly.pdbx_strand_id
1 'polypeptide(L)'
;MIDSDGLSLDPVAAFVEGRHREYRERVAAFCRDEIADRPDPESDAGARVRARELVGLMGAAGLFRPIAEADVRGCLVAREVLGWWSPLADSVFALQGLSATPGLVVG
;
A
#
# COMPACT_ATOMS: atom_id res chain seq x y z
N MET A 1 8.88 -17.17 -12.09
CA MET A 1 7.60 -17.70 -11.59
C MET A 1 6.74 -16.48 -11.38
N ILE A 2 5.75 -16.26 -12.25
CA ILE A 2 4.85 -15.11 -12.13
C ILE A 2 3.89 -15.46 -10.99
N ASP A 3 3.82 -14.62 -9.96
CA ASP A 3 2.90 -14.84 -8.84
C ASP A 3 1.45 -14.83 -9.32
N SER A 4 0.61 -15.58 -8.62
CA SER A 4 -0.80 -15.88 -8.94
C SER A 4 -1.69 -14.66 -9.21
N ASP A 5 -1.24 -13.46 -8.88
CA ASP A 5 -1.96 -12.19 -8.98
C ASP A 5 -1.43 -11.27 -10.11
N GLY A 6 -0.47 -11.72 -10.92
CA GLY A 6 0.04 -11.01 -12.11
C GLY A 6 1.06 -9.88 -11.85
N LEU A 7 1.21 -9.43 -10.61
CA LEU A 7 2.24 -8.46 -10.20
C LEU A 7 3.60 -9.15 -10.00
N SER A 8 4.72 -8.51 -10.35
CA SER A 8 6.07 -8.99 -10.03
C SER A 8 7.06 -7.83 -9.97
N LEU A 9 8.01 -7.87 -9.03
CA LEU A 9 9.11 -6.90 -8.94
C LEU A 9 10.29 -7.22 -9.86
N ASP A 10 10.22 -8.30 -10.65
CA ASP A 10 11.32 -8.73 -11.52
C ASP A 10 11.75 -7.67 -12.55
N PRO A 11 10.83 -6.92 -13.20
CA PRO A 11 11.22 -5.83 -14.11
C PRO A 11 12.06 -4.73 -13.45
N VAL A 12 11.92 -4.56 -12.12
CA VAL A 12 12.64 -3.54 -11.33
C VAL A 12 13.62 -4.15 -10.33
N ALA A 13 14.03 -5.42 -10.54
CA ALA A 13 14.85 -6.18 -9.60
C ALA A 13 16.14 -5.47 -9.20
N ALA A 14 16.74 -4.70 -10.12
CA ALA A 14 17.96 -3.94 -9.88
C ALA A 14 17.81 -2.81 -8.83
N PHE A 15 16.58 -2.39 -8.54
CA PHE A 15 16.28 -1.28 -7.63
C PHE A 15 15.72 -1.74 -6.28
N VAL A 16 15.46 -3.04 -6.11
CA VAL A 16 14.81 -3.59 -4.91
C VAL A 16 15.68 -4.62 -4.21
N GLU A 17 15.42 -4.83 -2.93
CA GLU A 17 16.15 -5.73 -2.04
C GLU A 17 15.22 -6.83 -1.54
N GLY A 18 15.77 -7.87 -0.90
CA GLY A 18 14.97 -8.97 -0.33
C GLY A 18 13.84 -8.49 0.58
N ARG A 19 14.12 -7.49 1.44
CA ARG A 19 13.11 -6.89 2.32
C ARG A 19 11.90 -6.28 1.57
N HIS A 20 12.11 -5.77 0.35
CA HIS A 20 11.01 -5.21 -0.45
C HIS A 20 10.14 -6.32 -1.06
N ARG A 21 10.75 -7.47 -1.41
CA ARG A 21 10.00 -8.65 -1.87
C ARG A 21 9.17 -9.25 -0.73
N GLU A 22 9.76 -9.41 0.45
CA GLU A 22 9.02 -9.85 1.66
C GLU A 22 7.88 -8.90 2.01
N TYR A 23 8.14 -7.59 1.92
CA TYR A 23 7.14 -6.59 2.18
C TYR A 23 6.00 -6.63 1.15
N ARG A 24 6.31 -6.79 -0.14
CA ARG A 24 5.31 -7.01 -1.19
C ARG A 24 4.38 -8.17 -0.85
N GLU A 25 4.92 -9.32 -0.46
CA GLU A 25 4.10 -10.49 -0.11
C GLU A 25 3.13 -10.21 1.04
N ARG A 26 3.56 -9.42 2.03
CA ARG A 26 2.69 -8.99 3.13
C ARG A 26 1.57 -8.06 2.66
N VAL A 27 1.89 -7.09 1.79
CA VAL A 27 0.87 -6.19 1.22
C VAL A 27 -0.11 -6.97 0.34
N ALA A 28 0.38 -7.92 -0.47
CA ALA A 28 -0.45 -8.76 -1.32
C ALA A 28 -1.38 -9.67 -0.50
N ALA A 29 -0.87 -10.28 0.58
CA ALA A 29 -1.69 -11.04 1.52
C ALA A 29 -2.79 -10.17 2.15
N PHE A 30 -2.44 -8.97 2.63
CA PHE A 30 -3.44 -8.02 3.13
C PHE A 30 -4.49 -7.68 2.08
N CYS A 31 -4.11 -7.41 0.83
CA CYS A 31 -5.08 -7.11 -0.22
C CYS A 31 -6.01 -8.29 -0.51
N ARG A 32 -5.48 -9.52 -0.56
CA ARG A 32 -6.30 -10.72 -0.75
C ARG A 32 -7.30 -10.91 0.38
N ASP A 33 -6.88 -10.72 1.62
CA ASP A 33 -7.69 -11.04 2.80
C ASP A 33 -8.68 -9.91 3.16
N GLU A 34 -8.27 -8.64 2.97
CA GLU A 34 -9.03 -7.48 3.45
C GLU A 34 -9.64 -6.62 2.35
N ILE A 35 -9.16 -6.70 1.11
CA ILE A 35 -9.60 -5.82 0.01
C ILE A 35 -10.38 -6.57 -1.08
N ALA A 36 -9.97 -7.78 -1.47
CA ALA A 36 -10.47 -8.47 -2.66
C ALA A 36 -12.00 -8.57 -2.76
N ASP A 37 -12.68 -8.86 -1.65
CA ASP A 37 -14.13 -9.06 -1.61
C ASP A 37 -14.92 -7.77 -1.28
N ARG A 38 -14.24 -6.62 -1.19
CA ARG A 38 -14.90 -5.35 -0.89
C ARG A 38 -15.31 -4.65 -2.19
N PRO A 39 -16.60 -4.32 -2.38
CA PRO A 39 -17.01 -3.55 -3.54
C PRO A 39 -16.46 -2.12 -3.46
N ASP A 40 -16.19 -1.57 -4.64
CA ASP A 40 -15.85 -0.15 -4.78
C ASP A 40 -17.02 0.73 -4.31
N PRO A 41 -16.74 1.83 -3.59
CA PRO A 41 -17.78 2.76 -3.18
C PRO A 41 -18.46 3.43 -4.38
N GLU A 42 -19.79 3.41 -4.41
CA GLU A 42 -20.59 4.02 -5.50
C GLU A 42 -20.66 5.56 -5.44
N SER A 43 -20.11 6.18 -4.39
CA SER A 43 -20.12 7.63 -4.21
C SER A 43 -18.91 8.13 -3.41
N ASP A 44 -18.57 9.40 -3.59
CA ASP A 44 -17.52 10.08 -2.82
C ASP A 44 -17.78 10.06 -1.31
N ALA A 45 -19.06 10.15 -0.90
CA ALA A 45 -19.42 10.07 0.51
C ALA A 45 -19.11 8.68 1.08
N GLY A 46 -19.47 7.62 0.35
CA GLY A 46 -19.09 6.25 0.68
C GLY A 46 -17.59 6.04 0.68
N ALA A 47 -16.88 6.61 -0.30
CA ALA A 47 -15.42 6.53 -0.40
C ALA A 47 -14.73 7.15 0.83
N ARG A 48 -15.23 8.28 1.35
CA ARG A 48 -14.71 8.88 2.59
C ARG A 48 -14.92 8.00 3.81
N VAL A 49 -16.04 7.28 3.91
CA VAL A 49 -16.28 6.33 5.01
C VAL A 49 -15.30 5.16 4.89
N ARG A 50 -15.24 4.54 3.71
CA ARG A 50 -14.33 3.42 3.43
C ARG A 50 -12.86 3.78 3.61
N ALA A 51 -12.46 5.00 3.23
CA ALA A 51 -11.09 5.48 3.43
C ALA A 51 -10.69 5.47 4.91
N ARG A 52 -11.58 5.87 5.83
CA ARG A 52 -11.28 5.86 7.27
C ARG A 52 -11.14 4.43 7.81
N GLU A 53 -11.98 3.52 7.34
CA GLU A 53 -11.86 2.08 7.68
C GLU A 53 -10.52 1.52 7.21
N LEU A 54 -10.15 1.80 5.95
CA LEU A 54 -8.90 1.35 5.35
C LEU A 54 -7.68 1.89 6.10
N VAL A 55 -7.67 3.17 6.50
CA VAL A 55 -6.57 3.73 7.33
C VAL A 55 -6.37 2.89 8.59
N GLY A 56 -7.46 2.52 9.29
CA GLY A 56 -7.40 1.69 10.49
C GLY A 56 -6.85 0.30 10.21
N LEU A 57 -7.38 -0.39 9.19
CA LEU A 57 -6.96 -1.75 8.82
C LEU A 57 -5.49 -1.80 8.38
N MET A 58 -5.09 -0.87 7.51
CA MET A 58 -3.71 -0.77 7.00
C MET A 58 -2.73 -0.40 8.11
N GLY A 59 -3.13 0.46 9.05
CA GLY A 59 -2.36 0.79 10.23
C GLY A 59 -2.15 -0.41 11.14
N ALA A 60 -3.22 -1.18 11.42
CA ALA A 60 -3.14 -2.41 12.22
C ALA A 60 -2.28 -3.49 11.56
N ALA A 61 -2.31 -3.59 10.24
CA ALA A 61 -1.45 -4.48 9.46
C ALA A 61 0.00 -3.98 9.31
N GLY A 62 0.34 -2.80 9.84
CA GLY A 62 1.69 -2.24 9.81
C GLY A 62 2.14 -1.78 8.41
N LEU A 63 1.21 -1.53 7.49
CA LEU A 63 1.55 -1.18 6.11
C LEU A 63 2.22 0.19 5.99
N PHE A 64 2.02 1.11 6.95
CA PHE A 64 2.65 2.44 6.86
C PHE A 64 4.13 2.47 7.29
N ARG A 65 4.72 1.32 7.62
CA ARG A 65 6.12 1.23 8.07
C ARG A 65 7.14 1.86 7.09
N PRO A 66 7.07 1.64 5.75
CA PRO A 66 8.00 2.29 4.83
C PRO A 66 7.94 3.82 4.85
N ILE A 67 6.77 4.41 5.15
CA ILE A 67 6.63 5.87 5.30
C ILE A 67 7.44 6.33 6.52
N ALA A 68 7.26 5.67 7.66
CA ALA A 68 7.96 6.01 8.90
C ALA A 68 9.49 5.84 8.77
N GLU A 69 9.94 4.87 7.98
CA GLU A 69 11.35 4.57 7.74
C GLU A 69 11.98 5.41 6.61
N ALA A 70 11.22 6.32 5.98
CA ALA A 70 11.61 7.04 4.78
C ALA A 70 12.11 6.13 3.63
N ASP A 71 11.62 4.89 3.58
CA ASP A 71 11.94 3.92 2.53
C ASP A 71 11.06 4.17 1.30
N VAL A 72 11.55 5.01 0.40
CA VAL A 72 10.86 5.35 -0.85
C VAL A 72 10.60 4.10 -1.71
N ARG A 73 11.48 3.10 -1.69
CA ARG A 73 11.30 1.87 -2.49
C ARG A 73 10.20 1.01 -1.91
N GLY A 74 10.16 0.85 -0.58
CA GLY A 74 9.05 0.22 0.12
C GLY A 74 7.71 0.93 -0.12
N CYS A 75 7.71 2.27 -0.13
CA CYS A 75 6.52 3.06 -0.49
C CYS A 75 6.05 2.77 -1.92
N LEU A 76 6.95 2.72 -2.91
CA LEU A 76 6.59 2.41 -4.30
C LEU A 76 6.01 0.99 -4.43
N VAL A 77 6.60 0.00 -3.73
CA VAL A 77 6.09 -1.37 -3.69
C VAL A 77 4.68 -1.43 -3.08
N ALA A 78 4.43 -0.72 -1.97
CA ALA A 78 3.10 -0.66 -1.38
C ALA A 78 2.08 -0.09 -2.38
N ARG A 79 2.42 1.03 -3.03
CA ARG A 79 1.54 1.71 -3.98
C ARG A 79 1.23 0.87 -5.22
N GLU A 80 2.22 0.15 -5.75
CA GLU A 80 2.01 -0.77 -6.88
C GLU A 80 1.01 -1.87 -6.53
N VAL A 81 1.20 -2.54 -5.39
CA VAL A 81 0.30 -3.62 -4.96
C VAL A 81 -1.08 -3.07 -4.60
N LEU A 82 -1.16 -2.04 -3.76
CA LEU A 82 -2.45 -1.46 -3.36
C LEU A 82 -3.24 -0.95 -4.56
N GLY A 83 -2.59 -0.27 -5.51
CA GLY A 83 -3.24 0.28 -6.70
C GLY A 83 -3.79 -0.77 -7.65
N TRP A 84 -3.16 -1.94 -7.73
CA TRP A 84 -3.68 -3.08 -8.49
C TRP A 84 -5.00 -3.61 -7.91
N TRP A 85 -5.10 -3.68 -6.59
CA TRP A 85 -6.28 -4.24 -5.90
C TRP A 85 -7.38 -3.21 -5.64
N SER A 86 -7.02 -1.98 -5.29
CA SER A 86 -7.96 -0.90 -5.00
C SER A 86 -7.29 0.48 -5.16
N PRO A 87 -7.69 1.28 -6.16
CA PRO A 87 -7.24 2.66 -6.30
C PRO A 87 -7.48 3.52 -5.05
N LEU A 88 -8.55 3.22 -4.30
CA LEU A 88 -8.84 3.90 -3.03
C LEU A 88 -7.80 3.56 -1.95
N ALA A 89 -7.39 2.30 -1.84
CA ALA A 89 -6.37 1.88 -0.88
C ALA A 89 -5.00 2.50 -1.17
N ASP A 90 -4.60 2.60 -2.46
CA ASP A 90 -3.41 3.36 -2.86
C ASP A 90 -3.51 4.84 -2.47
N SER A 91 -4.66 5.46 -2.74
CA SER A 91 -4.89 6.86 -2.39
C SER A 91 -4.78 7.10 -0.88
N VAL A 92 -5.33 6.19 -0.07
CA VAL A 92 -5.23 6.24 1.39
C VAL A 92 -3.78 6.17 1.85
N PHE A 93 -2.99 5.24 1.30
CA PHE A 93 -1.56 5.11 1.59
C PHE A 93 -0.79 6.39 1.22
N ALA A 94 -1.00 6.89 0.01
CA ALA A 94 -0.34 8.07 -0.50
C ALA A 94 -0.60 9.31 0.38
N LEU A 95 -1.84 9.49 0.85
CA LEU A 95 -2.19 10.58 1.75
C LEU A 95 -1.48 10.49 3.11
N GLN A 96 -1.27 9.28 3.66
CA GLN A 96 -0.50 9.14 4.89
C GLN A 96 0.95 9.57 4.68
N GLY A 97 1.57 9.17 3.57
CA GLY A 97 2.91 9.58 3.19
C GLY A 97 3.01 11.10 3.03
N LEU A 98 2.10 11.69 2.25
CA LEU A 98 2.05 13.13 2.01
C LEU A 98 1.93 13.94 3.30
N SER A 99 1.05 13.53 4.22
CA SER A 99 0.85 14.22 5.50
C SER A 99 2.02 14.04 6.47
N ALA A 100 2.67 12.88 6.48
CA ALA A 100 3.78 12.59 7.38
C ALA A 100 5.11 13.22 6.92
N THR A 101 5.30 13.41 5.61
CA THR A 101 6.58 13.81 5.01
C THR A 101 7.18 15.11 5.60
N PRO A 102 6.43 16.21 5.83
CA PRO A 102 7.00 17.40 6.45
C PRO A 102 7.66 17.14 7.81
N GLY A 103 7.06 16.26 8.63
CA GLY A 103 7.62 15.90 9.94
C GLY A 103 8.88 15.03 9.85
N LEU A 104 9.02 14.25 8.77
CA LEU A 104 10.18 13.39 8.53
C LEU A 104 11.37 14.15 7.94
N VAL A 105 11.13 15.25 7.22
CA VAL A 105 12.19 16.04 6.53
C VAL A 105 12.71 17.20 7.37
N VAL A 106 11.92 17.70 8.32
CA VAL A 106 12.32 18.81 9.22
C VAL A 106 13.03 18.29 10.49
N GLY A 107 13.26 16.98 10.60
CA GLY A 107 14.00 16.32 11.68
C GLY A 107 15.50 16.54 11.64
#